data_AF-A0A946HCK6-F1
#
_entry.id   AF-A0A946HCK6-F1
#
_cell.length_a   1.000
_cell.length_b   1.000
_cell.length_c   1.000
_cell.angle_alpha   90.00
_cell.angle_beta   90.00
_cell.angle_gamma   90.00
#
_symmetry.space_group_name_H-M   'P 1'
#
loop_
_entity.id
_entity.type
_entity.pdbx_description
1 polymer ?
#
loop_
_entity_poly.entity_id
_entity_poly.type
_entity_poly.pdbx_seq_one_letter_code
_entity_poly.pdbx_strand_id
1 'polypeptide(L)'
;MTGIVSFATDNEYCSQRADLDFWWPKIAIVLEKHNLSGADNRDRAECGDNPTYPVFLVNDLVIKFFGHMSNWENAFNSERRAHKFLMKDTTILAPEILGEGQLFEESEAPWPYIISTRVAGKAWLNKKHAQSRYFSGESSMLQACLGFKHSFRLFYLFK
;
A
#
# COMPACT_ATOMS: atom_id res chain seq x y z
N MET A 1 -7.49 -2.13 -24.35
CA MET A 1 -7.63 -3.46 -23.71
C MET A 1 -6.38 -3.70 -22.87
N THR A 2 -6.43 -3.42 -21.57
CA THR A 2 -5.36 -3.85 -20.65
C THR A 2 -5.59 -5.32 -20.35
N GLY A 3 -4.71 -6.19 -20.84
CA GLY A 3 -4.76 -7.62 -20.56
C GLY A 3 -4.75 -7.89 -19.06
N ILE A 4 -5.32 -9.03 -18.66
CA ILE A 4 -5.29 -9.52 -17.28
C ILE A 4 -3.82 -9.55 -16.83
N VAL A 5 -3.56 -9.02 -15.63
CA VAL A 5 -2.22 -9.09 -15.03
C VAL A 5 -2.06 -10.46 -14.39
N SER A 6 -1.08 -11.23 -14.82
CA SER A 6 -0.61 -12.42 -14.12
C SER A 6 0.91 -12.50 -14.24
N PHE A 7 1.54 -13.13 -13.27
CA PHE A 7 2.98 -13.37 -13.28
C PHE A 7 3.23 -14.87 -13.12
N ALA A 8 4.14 -15.42 -13.90
CA ALA A 8 4.45 -16.84 -13.86
C ALA A 8 5.30 -17.21 -12.64
N THR A 9 6.08 -16.24 -12.11
CA THR A 9 6.99 -16.46 -10.97
C THR A 9 7.02 -15.28 -10.01
N ASP A 10 7.44 -15.53 -8.78
CA ASP A 10 7.66 -14.48 -7.78
C ASP A 10 8.77 -13.50 -8.18
N ASN A 11 9.78 -13.96 -8.92
CA ASN A 11 10.85 -13.08 -9.42
C ASN A 11 10.33 -12.10 -10.47
N GLU A 12 9.49 -12.58 -11.39
CA GLU A 12 8.83 -11.73 -12.38
C GLU A 12 7.96 -10.68 -11.68
N TYR A 13 7.12 -11.11 -10.74
CA TYR A 13 6.34 -10.19 -9.92
C TYR A 13 7.23 -9.18 -9.17
N CYS A 14 8.32 -9.61 -8.56
CA CYS A 14 9.25 -8.72 -7.85
C CYS A 14 9.89 -7.69 -8.77
N SER A 15 10.16 -8.04 -10.03
CA SER A 15 10.69 -7.10 -11.03
C SER A 15 9.68 -6.03 -11.43
N GLN A 16 8.38 -6.34 -11.37
CA GLN A 16 7.30 -5.48 -11.83
C GLN A 16 6.55 -4.76 -10.70
N ARG A 17 6.61 -5.23 -9.44
CA ARG A 17 5.78 -4.70 -8.33
C ARG A 17 6.00 -3.22 -8.03
N ALA A 18 7.17 -2.67 -8.36
CA ALA A 18 7.51 -1.26 -8.18
C ALA A 18 7.77 -0.55 -9.53
N ASP A 19 7.48 -1.21 -10.66
CA ASP A 19 7.63 -0.63 -11.99
C ASP A 19 6.44 0.30 -12.27
N LEU A 20 6.67 1.61 -12.11
CA LEU A 20 5.63 2.60 -12.28
C LEU A 20 5.10 2.65 -13.72
N ASP A 21 5.91 2.39 -14.74
CA ASP A 21 5.48 2.41 -16.13
C ASP A 21 4.57 1.22 -16.45
N PHE A 22 4.89 0.05 -15.90
CA PHE A 22 4.02 -1.12 -15.98
C PHE A 22 2.65 -0.87 -15.34
N TRP A 23 2.62 -0.23 -14.16
CA TRP A 23 1.40 -0.03 -13.39
C TRP A 23 0.59 1.21 -13.79
N TRP A 24 1.21 2.22 -14.41
CA TRP A 24 0.56 3.50 -14.70
C TRP A 24 -0.77 3.39 -15.44
N PRO A 25 -0.90 2.60 -16.53
CA PRO A 25 -2.20 2.47 -17.21
C PRO A 25 -3.31 1.95 -16.29
N LYS A 26 -2.98 1.11 -15.30
CA LYS A 26 -3.94 0.55 -14.34
C LYS A 26 -4.29 1.57 -13.26
N ILE A 27 -3.29 2.35 -12.82
CA ILE A 27 -3.48 3.48 -11.90
C ILE A 27 -4.42 4.52 -12.51
N ALA A 28 -4.21 4.90 -13.78
CA ALA A 28 -5.05 5.87 -14.46
C ALA A 28 -6.52 5.39 -14.54
N ILE A 29 -6.75 4.13 -14.88
CA ILE A 29 -8.10 3.51 -14.88
C ILE A 29 -8.74 3.58 -13.50
N VAL A 30 -7.98 3.27 -12.43
CA VAL A 30 -8.49 3.34 -11.05
C VAL A 30 -8.87 4.76 -10.65
N LEU A 31 -8.02 5.74 -10.98
CA LEU A 31 -8.30 7.15 -10.68
C LEU A 31 -9.55 7.64 -11.42
N GLU A 32 -9.67 7.32 -12.71
CA GLU A 32 -10.85 7.64 -13.52
C GLU A 32 -12.12 6.98 -12.97
N LYS A 33 -12.07 5.69 -12.64
CA LYS A 33 -13.21 4.93 -12.08
C LYS A 33 -13.76 5.54 -10.78
N HIS A 34 -12.91 6.17 -9.98
CA HIS A 34 -13.31 6.81 -8.71
C HIS A 34 -13.52 8.32 -8.84
N ASN A 35 -13.49 8.89 -10.05
CA ASN A 35 -13.55 10.34 -10.32
C ASN A 35 -12.50 11.14 -9.52
N LEU A 36 -11.31 10.56 -9.33
CA LEU A 36 -10.21 11.18 -8.61
C LEU A 36 -9.25 11.85 -9.59
N SER A 37 -8.82 13.07 -9.26
CA SER A 37 -7.82 13.79 -10.05
C SER A 37 -6.46 13.10 -9.93
N GLY A 38 -5.73 12.98 -11.04
CA GLY A 38 -4.39 12.38 -11.03
C GLY A 38 -4.03 11.55 -12.25
N ALA A 39 -4.99 11.20 -13.11
CA ALA A 39 -4.76 10.39 -14.30
C ALA A 39 -3.74 11.00 -15.29
N ASP A 40 -3.57 12.33 -15.28
CA ASP A 40 -2.57 13.04 -16.10
C ASP A 40 -1.25 13.33 -15.36
N ASN A 41 -1.14 12.96 -14.07
CA ASN A 41 0.00 13.32 -13.21
C ASN A 41 1.06 12.23 -13.10
N ARG A 42 1.37 11.53 -14.20
CA ARG A 42 2.38 10.45 -14.22
C ARG A 42 3.73 10.89 -13.67
N ASP A 43 4.14 12.10 -14.00
CA ASP A 43 5.47 12.63 -13.66
C ASP A 43 5.63 12.88 -12.15
N ARG A 44 4.51 12.95 -11.42
CA ARG A 44 4.45 13.13 -9.96
C ARG A 44 4.14 11.85 -9.22
N ALA A 45 4.03 10.73 -9.94
CA ALA A 45 3.76 9.45 -9.33
C ALA A 45 5.06 8.81 -8.83
N GLU A 46 4.98 8.15 -7.68
CA GLU A 46 6.11 7.47 -7.05
C GLU A 46 5.72 6.04 -6.69
N CYS A 47 6.67 5.11 -6.76
CA CYS A 47 6.49 3.76 -6.22
C CYS A 47 6.89 3.72 -4.73
N GLY A 48 6.22 2.86 -3.97
CA GLY A 48 6.58 2.61 -2.57
C GLY A 48 7.96 1.96 -2.43
N ASP A 49 8.60 2.13 -1.28
CA ASP A 49 9.92 1.58 -1.00
C ASP A 49 9.84 0.10 -0.52
N ASN A 50 10.32 -0.80 -1.38
CA ASN A 50 10.35 -2.25 -1.17
C ASN A 50 9.02 -2.83 -0.61
N PRO A 51 7.89 -2.63 -1.31
CA PRO A 51 6.61 -3.08 -0.80
C PRO A 51 6.37 -4.55 -1.16
N THR A 52 5.60 -5.26 -0.33
CA THR A 52 5.16 -6.64 -0.64
C THR A 52 4.17 -6.67 -1.81
N TYR A 53 3.39 -5.60 -1.93
CA TYR A 53 2.32 -5.39 -2.90
C TYR A 53 2.63 -4.15 -3.74
N PRO A 54 2.14 -4.02 -5.00
CA PRO A 54 2.30 -2.79 -5.75
C PRO A 54 1.62 -1.62 -5.02
N VAL A 55 2.39 -0.59 -4.73
CA VAL A 55 1.98 0.59 -3.96
C VAL A 55 2.52 1.81 -4.68
N PHE A 56 1.63 2.77 -4.94
CA PHE A 56 1.95 3.99 -5.65
C PHE A 56 1.38 5.21 -4.94
N LEU A 57 2.14 6.29 -4.96
CA LEU A 57 1.70 7.61 -4.57
C LEU A 57 1.44 8.41 -5.83
N VAL A 58 0.27 9.06 -5.93
CA VAL A 58 -0.05 10.02 -6.97
C VAL A 58 -0.56 11.28 -6.27
N ASN A 59 0.24 12.35 -6.25
CA ASN A 59 0.01 13.51 -5.40
C ASN A 59 -0.10 13.10 -3.90
N ASP A 60 -1.31 13.18 -3.32
CA ASP A 60 -1.60 12.77 -1.93
C ASP A 60 -2.43 11.48 -1.84
N LEU A 61 -2.59 10.78 -2.97
CA LEU A 61 -3.34 9.53 -3.06
C LEU A 61 -2.40 8.35 -3.01
N VAL A 62 -2.64 7.42 -2.10
CA VAL A 62 -1.96 6.13 -2.08
C VAL A 62 -2.85 5.05 -2.65
N ILE A 63 -2.36 4.36 -3.68
CA ILE A 63 -3.05 3.29 -4.38
C ILE A 63 -2.27 2.00 -4.16
N LYS A 64 -2.92 1.01 -3.57
CA LYS A 64 -2.34 -0.31 -3.30
C LYS A 64 -3.12 -1.40 -4.01
N PHE A 65 -2.43 -2.23 -4.77
CA PHE A 65 -3.00 -3.36 -5.48
C PHE A 65 -2.68 -4.69 -4.77
N PHE A 66 -3.57 -5.67 -4.86
CA PHE A 66 -3.43 -7.00 -4.27
C PHE A 66 -3.76 -8.02 -5.35
N GLY A 67 -3.03 -9.13 -5.48
CA GLY A 67 -3.42 -10.16 -6.45
C GLY A 67 -2.42 -11.28 -6.72
N HIS A 68 -1.12 -11.04 -6.55
CA HIS A 68 -0.10 -12.07 -6.87
C HIS A 68 0.19 -13.03 -5.70
N MET A 69 0.39 -12.51 -4.49
CA MET A 69 0.81 -13.31 -3.34
C MET A 69 -0.28 -14.31 -2.93
N SER A 70 0.08 -15.54 -2.54
CA SER A 70 -0.89 -16.59 -2.15
C SER A 70 -1.87 -16.20 -1.04
N ASN A 71 -1.52 -15.22 -0.20
CA ASN A 71 -2.35 -14.71 0.88
C ASN A 71 -2.97 -13.33 0.59
N TRP A 72 -3.04 -12.92 -0.68
CA TRP A 72 -3.51 -11.58 -1.06
C TRP A 72 -4.93 -11.29 -0.54
N GLU A 73 -5.83 -12.27 -0.55
CA GLU A 73 -7.21 -12.11 -0.05
C GLU A 73 -7.22 -11.74 1.43
N ASN A 74 -6.42 -12.45 2.22
CA ASN A 74 -6.29 -12.19 3.65
C ASN A 74 -5.64 -10.83 3.91
N ALA A 75 -4.65 -10.44 3.11
CA ALA A 75 -4.01 -9.14 3.22
C ALA A 75 -4.98 -8.00 2.91
N PHE A 76 -5.67 -8.07 1.76
CA PHE A 76 -6.68 -7.09 1.35
C PHE A 76 -7.79 -6.94 2.39
N ASN A 77 -8.39 -8.06 2.83
CA ASN A 77 -9.49 -8.04 3.78
C ASN A 77 -9.05 -7.52 5.16
N SER A 78 -7.86 -7.89 5.62
CA SER A 78 -7.30 -7.41 6.89
C SER A 78 -7.05 -5.90 6.86
N GLU A 79 -6.41 -5.40 5.80
CA GLU A 79 -6.08 -3.99 5.66
C GLU A 79 -7.33 -3.10 5.51
N ARG A 80 -8.28 -3.55 4.69
CA ARG A 80 -9.60 -2.94 4.56
C ARG A 80 -10.34 -2.85 5.89
N ARG A 81 -10.36 -3.92 6.68
CA ARG A 81 -10.98 -3.93 8.02
C ARG A 81 -10.25 -3.00 8.99
N ALA A 82 -8.92 -2.98 8.95
CA ALA A 82 -8.11 -2.10 9.79
C ALA A 82 -8.40 -0.63 9.50
N HIS A 83 -8.43 -0.21 8.23
CA HIS A 83 -8.83 1.16 7.87
C HIS A 83 -10.24 1.49 8.35
N LYS A 84 -11.24 0.62 8.10
CA LYS A 84 -12.63 0.84 8.55
C LYS A 84 -12.75 0.93 10.07
N PHE A 85 -11.88 0.25 10.81
CA PHE A 85 -11.80 0.36 12.26
C PHE A 85 -11.16 1.69 12.69
N LEU A 86 -10.02 2.04 12.10
CA LEU A 86 -9.29 3.28 12.40
C LEU A 86 -10.07 4.55 12.08
N MET A 87 -10.91 4.53 11.05
CA MET A 87 -11.81 5.66 10.74
C MET A 87 -12.78 6.01 11.88
N LYS A 88 -13.00 5.11 12.84
CA LYS A 88 -13.86 5.35 14.01
C LYS A 88 -13.13 6.06 15.15
N ASP A 89 -11.81 6.11 15.12
CA ASP A 89 -10.97 6.70 16.15
C ASP A 89 -10.20 7.89 15.59
N THR A 90 -10.72 9.10 15.85
CA THR A 90 -10.13 10.35 15.38
C THR A 90 -8.87 10.76 16.15
N THR A 91 -8.51 10.03 17.21
CA THR A 91 -7.28 10.28 17.98
C THR A 91 -6.05 9.66 17.33
N ILE A 92 -6.26 8.70 16.42
CA ILE A 92 -5.19 8.04 15.67
C ILE A 92 -5.08 8.69 14.29
N LEU A 93 -3.91 9.23 13.97
CA LEU A 93 -3.60 9.69 12.62
C LEU A 93 -3.40 8.49 11.70
N ALA A 94 -4.47 8.09 11.02
CA ALA A 94 -4.49 7.01 10.04
C ALA A 94 -4.94 7.54 8.66
N PRO A 95 -4.53 6.88 7.57
CA PRO A 95 -5.02 7.24 6.25
C PRO A 95 -6.50 6.89 6.08
N GLU A 96 -7.22 7.80 5.44
CA GLU A 96 -8.64 7.68 5.13
C GLU A 96 -8.81 6.88 3.83
N ILE A 97 -9.77 5.95 3.79
CA ILE A 97 -10.13 5.27 2.54
C ILE A 97 -10.95 6.21 1.68
N LEU A 98 -10.47 6.46 0.46
CA LEU A 98 -11.16 7.24 -0.56
C LEU A 98 -11.91 6.33 -1.55
N GLY A 99 -11.47 5.08 -1.69
CA GLY A 99 -12.12 4.10 -2.58
C GLY A 99 -11.56 2.69 -2.41
N GLU A 100 -12.36 1.70 -2.77
CA GLU A 100 -11.95 0.28 -2.89
C GLU A 100 -12.59 -0.31 -4.15
N GLY A 101 -11.96 -1.32 -4.76
CA GLY A 101 -12.49 -1.95 -5.96
C GLY A 101 -11.62 -3.08 -6.50
N GLN A 102 -11.88 -3.46 -7.75
CA GLN A 102 -11.13 -4.47 -8.51
C GLN A 102 -10.80 -3.93 -9.90
N LEU A 103 -9.62 -4.28 -10.42
CA LEU A 103 -9.18 -3.88 -11.76
C LEU A 103 -9.89 -4.68 -12.85
N PHE A 104 -10.08 -5.98 -12.62
CA PHE A 104 -10.67 -6.92 -13.58
C PHE A 104 -11.91 -7.54 -12.95
N GLU A 105 -13.06 -6.93 -13.21
CA GLU A 105 -14.35 -7.48 -12.78
C GLU A 105 -14.56 -8.86 -13.42
N GLU A 106 -15.13 -9.80 -12.65
CA GLU A 106 -15.45 -11.16 -13.12
C GLU A 106 -14.23 -12.02 -13.54
N SER A 107 -13.01 -11.65 -13.13
CA SER A 107 -11.80 -12.43 -13.38
C SER A 107 -11.40 -13.28 -12.16
N GLU A 108 -10.84 -14.47 -12.43
CA GLU A 108 -10.12 -15.28 -11.43
C GLU A 108 -8.87 -14.58 -10.87
N ALA A 109 -8.36 -13.57 -11.57
CA ALA A 109 -7.29 -12.68 -11.11
C ALA A 109 -7.82 -11.23 -10.99
N PRO A 110 -8.67 -10.93 -10.00
CA PRO A 110 -9.46 -9.69 -9.97
C PRO A 110 -8.63 -8.42 -9.70
N TRP A 111 -7.44 -8.59 -9.12
CA TRP A 111 -6.56 -7.51 -8.68
C TRP A 111 -7.28 -6.40 -7.86
N PRO A 112 -7.77 -6.70 -6.65
CA PRO A 112 -8.38 -5.70 -5.80
C PRO A 112 -7.41 -4.59 -5.42
N TYR A 113 -7.95 -3.44 -5.10
CA TYR A 113 -7.18 -2.28 -4.68
C TYR A 113 -7.87 -1.48 -3.57
N ILE A 114 -7.04 -0.72 -2.86
CA ILE A 114 -7.46 0.30 -1.90
C ILE A 114 -6.83 1.62 -2.33
N ILE A 115 -7.63 2.69 -2.34
CA ILE A 115 -7.20 4.07 -2.49
C ILE A 115 -7.36 4.75 -1.14
N SER A 116 -6.31 5.41 -0.67
CA SER A 116 -6.34 6.13 0.61
C SER A 116 -5.59 7.45 0.55
N THR A 117 -5.81 8.32 1.54
CA THR A 117 -4.99 9.53 1.70
C THR A 117 -3.56 9.16 2.11
N ARG A 118 -2.60 10.03 1.81
CA ARG A 118 -1.25 9.95 2.34
C ARG A 118 -1.22 10.45 3.78
N VAL A 119 -0.55 9.72 4.68
CA VAL A 119 -0.18 10.25 6.01
C VAL A 119 1.10 11.09 5.85
N ALA A 120 1.02 12.37 6.23
CA ALA A 120 2.18 13.26 6.20
C ALA A 120 3.23 12.84 7.24
N GLY A 121 4.51 12.93 6.88
CA GLY A 121 5.63 12.63 7.77
C GLY A 121 6.78 11.93 7.09
N LYS A 122 7.81 11.58 7.87
CA LYS A 122 8.94 10.76 7.43
C LYS A 122 8.86 9.39 8.07
N ALA A 123 9.15 8.36 7.28
CA ALA A 123 9.34 7.01 7.76
C ALA A 123 10.29 7.00 8.97
N TRP A 124 9.94 6.29 10.04
CA TRP A 124 10.82 6.16 11.20
C TRP A 124 12.19 5.60 10.83
N LEU A 125 12.23 4.61 9.93
CA LEU A 125 13.45 3.98 9.43
C LEU A 125 14.37 4.93 8.64
N ASN A 126 13.84 6.04 8.13
CA ASN A 126 14.63 7.06 7.43
C ASN A 126 15.21 8.10 8.39
N LYS A 127 14.90 8.05 9.69
CA LYS A 127 15.63 8.83 10.68
C LYS A 127 17.00 8.19 10.87
N LYS A 128 18.05 8.89 10.45
CA LYS A 128 19.41 8.63 10.96
C LYS A 128 19.33 8.77 12.48
N HIS A 129 19.35 7.65 13.19
CA HIS A 129 19.49 7.68 14.64
C HIS A 129 20.86 8.30 14.93
N ALA A 130 20.88 9.57 15.36
CA ALA A 130 21.99 10.03 16.18
C ALA A 130 21.99 9.09 17.40
N GLN A 131 23.05 8.31 17.55
CA GLN A 131 23.21 7.40 18.68
C GLN A 131 23.00 8.18 19.99
N SER A 132 21.86 7.96 20.64
CA SER A 132 21.64 8.34 22.03
C SER A 132 21.48 7.08 22.84
N ARG A 133 22.37 6.93 23.81
CA ARG A 133 22.35 5.95 24.88
C ARG A 133 21.05 6.08 25.71
N TYR A 134 20.68 4.98 26.39
CA TYR A 134 19.57 4.78 27.34
C TYR A 134 18.18 4.53 26.68
N PHE A 135 17.37 3.53 27.04
CA PHE A 135 17.13 2.89 28.34
C PHE A 135 16.89 1.37 28.21
N SER A 136 17.44 0.62 29.17
CA SER A 136 17.05 -0.75 29.50
C SER A 136 15.79 -0.74 30.38
N GLY A 137 14.74 -1.46 29.97
CA GLY A 137 13.60 -1.76 30.83
C GLY A 137 12.26 -1.40 30.20
N GLU A 138 11.68 -2.35 29.45
CA GLU A 138 10.24 -2.69 29.44
C GLU A 138 10.00 -3.71 28.31
N SER A 139 10.08 -4.99 28.69
CA SER A 139 10.09 -6.14 27.77
C SER A 139 8.69 -6.67 27.42
N SER A 140 7.60 -5.99 27.77
CA SER A 140 6.23 -6.51 27.54
C SER A 140 5.49 -5.88 26.35
N MET A 141 5.79 -4.63 25.98
CA MET A 141 5.11 -3.97 24.85
C MET A 141 5.65 -4.40 23.48
N LEU A 142 6.95 -4.73 23.40
CA LEU A 142 7.59 -5.15 22.15
C LEU A 142 7.11 -6.52 21.65
N GLN A 143 6.64 -7.42 22.53
CA GLN A 143 6.13 -8.72 22.11
C GLN A 143 4.75 -8.65 21.45
N ALA A 144 3.92 -7.66 21.77
CA ALA A 144 2.63 -7.47 21.09
C ALA A 144 2.81 -7.06 19.61
N CYS A 145 3.87 -6.30 19.28
CA CYS A 145 4.16 -5.92 17.91
C CYS A 145 4.84 -7.06 17.08
N LEU A 146 5.50 -8.02 17.74
CA LEU A 146 6.26 -9.08 17.05
C LEU A 146 5.38 -10.23 16.52
N GLY A 147 4.10 -10.31 16.92
CA GLY A 147 3.12 -11.26 16.36
C GLY A 147 2.54 -10.83 15.00
N PHE A 148 2.77 -9.59 14.56
CA PHE A 148 2.24 -8.99 13.33
C PHE A 148 3.31 -8.78 12.24
N LYS A 149 4.40 -9.55 12.29
CA LYS A 149 5.61 -9.35 11.48
C LYS A 149 5.44 -9.36 9.94
N HIS A 150 4.27 -9.68 9.40
CA HIS A 150 4.06 -9.76 7.94
C HIS A 150 3.00 -8.81 7.36
N SER A 151 2.22 -8.07 8.17
CA SER A 151 1.09 -7.29 7.61
C SER A 151 1.03 -5.80 7.95
N PHE A 152 1.99 -5.24 8.68
CA PHE A 152 1.90 -3.85 9.12
C PHE A 152 3.23 -3.09 9.00
N ARG A 153 3.69 -2.88 7.76
CA ARG A 153 4.42 -1.64 7.45
C ARG A 153 3.36 -0.54 7.37
N LEU A 154 2.96 -0.06 8.56
CA LEU A 154 1.93 0.97 8.75
C LEU A 154 2.30 2.19 7.90
N PHE A 155 1.51 2.40 6.85
CA PHE A 155 1.38 3.65 6.10
C PHE A 155 2.59 4.00 5.24
N TYR A 156 2.71 3.23 4.16
CA TYR A 156 3.25 3.60 2.85
C TYR A 156 4.50 4.48 2.86
N LEU A 157 5.66 3.82 2.84
CA LEU A 157 6.94 4.48 2.76
C LEU A 157 7.20 4.92 1.31
N PHE A 158 7.21 6.23 1.08
CA PHE A 158 7.75 6.87 -0.12
C PHE A 158 9.05 7.59 0.25
N LYS A 159 10.02 7.66 -0.67
CA LYS A 159 11.38 8.16 -0.38
C LYS A 159 11.45 9.67 -0.31
#